data_AF-A0A966J9N3-F1
#
_entry.id   AF-A0A966J9N3-F1
#
_cell.length_a   1.000
_cell.length_b   1.000
_cell.length_c   1.000
_cell.angle_alpha   90.00
_cell.angle_beta   90.00
_cell.angle_gamma   90.00
#
_symmetry.space_group_name_H-M   'P 1'
#
loop_
_entity.id
_entity.type
_entity.pdbx_description
1 polymer ?
#
loop_
_entity_poly.entity_id
_entity_poly.type
_entity_poly.pdbx_seq_one_letter_code
_entity_poly.pdbx_strand_id
1 'polypeptide(L)'
;MSRWSKKFYTFFFLVSLAVAGVLSFYASSHPDGLEKVAEDKGFLDTAKDSAVSGSPLADYGVAGLDNERLSVGVSGVIGILVTAAVAFAVFAIAKKLKSGAKN
;
A
#
# COMPACT_ATOMS: atom_id res chain seq x y z
N MET A 1 -14.51 17.48 -16.46
CA MET A 1 -14.02 17.56 -15.06
C MET A 1 -13.70 19.01 -14.74
N SER A 2 -14.32 19.56 -13.70
CA SER A 2 -14.04 20.92 -13.21
C SER A 2 -12.56 21.07 -12.86
N ARG A 3 -12.00 22.26 -13.08
CA ARG A 3 -10.60 22.58 -12.72
C ARG A 3 -10.37 22.44 -11.20
N TRP A 4 -11.46 22.55 -10.43
CA TRP A 4 -11.49 22.42 -8.99
C TRP A 4 -11.36 20.96 -8.52
N SER A 5 -12.03 20.02 -9.21
CA SER A 5 -11.91 18.60 -8.86
C SER A 5 -10.55 18.01 -9.23
N LYS A 6 -9.93 18.46 -10.33
CA LYS A 6 -8.55 18.05 -10.66
C LYS A 6 -7.56 18.45 -9.58
N LYS A 7 -7.65 19.69 -9.07
CA LYS A 7 -6.79 20.18 -7.98
C LYS A 7 -6.98 19.38 -6.69
N PHE A 8 -8.22 19.00 -6.36
CA PHE A 8 -8.54 18.15 -5.21
C PHE A 8 -7.84 16.78 -5.31
N TYR A 9 -8.02 16.05 -6.43
CA TYR A 9 -7.41 14.73 -6.58
C TYR A 9 -5.88 14.79 -6.59
N THR A 10 -5.28 15.78 -7.27
CA THR A 10 -3.82 15.94 -7.26
C THR A 10 -3.30 16.26 -5.86
N PHE A 11 -3.99 17.12 -5.10
CA PHE A 11 -3.60 17.43 -3.73
C PHE A 11 -3.61 16.19 -2.83
N PHE A 12 -4.73 15.45 -2.80
CA PHE A 12 -4.82 14.25 -1.96
C PHE A 12 -3.87 13.13 -2.40
N PHE A 13 -3.57 13.04 -3.70
CA PHE A 13 -2.55 12.10 -4.19
C PHE A 13 -1.15 12.47 -3.68
N LEU A 14 -0.78 13.75 -3.71
CA LEU A 14 0.50 14.23 -3.17
C LEU A 14 0.57 14.05 -1.65
N VAL A 15 -0.52 14.31 -0.93
CA VAL A 15 -0.61 14.05 0.52
C VAL A 15 -0.42 12.56 0.80
N SER A 16 -1.07 11.68 0.05
CA SER A 16 -0.91 10.23 0.20
C SER A 16 0.55 9.79 -0.03
N LEU A 17 1.22 10.35 -1.04
CA LEU A 17 2.64 10.09 -1.29
C LEU A 17 3.52 10.57 -0.12
N ALA A 18 3.23 11.76 0.41
CA ALA A 18 3.98 12.32 1.54
C ALA A 18 3.76 11.50 2.81
N VAL A 19 2.55 11.04 3.09
CA VAL A 19 2.25 10.18 4.23
C VAL A 19 2.97 8.84 4.09
N ALA A 20 2.79 8.16 2.96
CA ALA A 20 3.38 6.85 2.73
C ALA A 20 4.91 6.89 2.64
N GLY A 21 5.47 7.94 2.03
CA GLY A 21 6.90 8.10 1.86
C GLY A 21 7.60 8.68 3.08
N VAL A 22 7.01 9.64 3.80
CA VAL A 22 7.69 10.38 4.87
C VAL A 22 7.21 9.96 6.26
N LEU A 23 5.90 9.87 6.47
CA LEU A 23 5.37 9.55 7.80
C LEU A 23 5.52 8.06 8.15
N SER A 24 5.55 7.16 7.15
CA SER A 24 5.82 5.74 7.39
C SER A 24 7.21 5.48 7.98
N PHE A 25 8.19 6.37 7.78
CA PHE A 25 9.49 6.27 8.47
C PHE A 25 9.38 6.38 9.99
N TYR A 26 8.33 7.05 10.48
CA TYR A 26 8.05 7.22 11.90
C TYR A 26 7.09 6.13 12.42
N ALA A 27 6.66 5.19 11.56
CA ALA A 27 5.90 4.05 12.03
C ALA A 27 6.74 3.25 13.04
N SER A 28 6.10 2.85 14.14
CA SER A 28 6.74 2.14 15.23
C SER A 28 7.14 0.73 14.79
N SER A 29 8.37 0.31 15.11
CA SER A 29 8.89 -1.05 14.91
C SER A 29 8.42 -2.05 15.99
N HIS A 30 7.43 -1.69 16.81
CA HIS A 30 6.93 -2.58 17.87
C HIS A 30 6.04 -3.68 17.30
N PRO A 31 5.98 -4.86 17.96
CA PRO A 31 5.09 -5.93 17.56
C PRO A 31 3.66 -5.42 17.45
N ASP A 32 2.96 -5.87 16.44
CA ASP A 32 1.57 -5.49 16.25
C ASP A 32 0.70 -6.06 17.39
N GLY A 33 -0.56 -5.61 17.49
CA GLY A 33 -1.43 -6.04 18.59
C GLY A 33 -1.67 -7.55 18.62
N LEU A 34 -1.57 -8.25 17.49
CA LEU A 34 -1.75 -9.69 17.40
C LEU A 34 -0.51 -10.45 17.87
N GLU A 35 0.67 -10.06 17.39
CA GLU A 35 1.95 -10.58 17.86
C GLU A 35 2.13 -10.34 19.34
N LYS A 36 1.77 -9.15 19.83
CA LYS A 36 1.96 -8.84 21.25
C LYS A 36 1.06 -9.70 22.15
N VAL A 37 -0.18 -9.95 21.74
CA VAL A 37 -1.07 -10.89 22.45
C VAL A 37 -0.59 -12.33 22.32
N ALA A 38 -0.06 -12.72 21.15
CA ALA A 38 0.50 -14.06 20.94
C ALA A 38 1.75 -14.32 21.79
N GLU A 39 2.60 -13.31 21.96
CA GLU A 39 3.76 -13.33 22.86
C GLU A 39 3.29 -13.49 24.31
N ASP A 40 2.38 -12.62 24.76
CA ASP A 40 1.89 -12.60 26.15
C ASP A 40 1.15 -13.89 26.53
N LYS A 41 0.60 -14.62 25.54
CA LYS A 41 -0.10 -15.89 25.72
C LYS A 41 0.75 -17.11 25.36
N GLY A 42 1.98 -16.93 24.89
CA GLY A 42 2.93 -18.00 24.59
C GLY A 42 2.56 -18.89 23.41
N PHE A 43 1.79 -18.38 22.44
CA PHE A 43 1.44 -19.13 21.21
C PHE A 43 2.04 -18.54 19.94
N LEU A 44 2.97 -17.58 20.06
CA LEU A 44 3.64 -16.95 18.93
C LEU A 44 4.30 -17.99 18.01
N ASP A 45 4.86 -19.07 18.55
CA ASP A 45 5.46 -20.18 17.79
C ASP A 45 4.46 -21.00 16.94
N THR A 46 3.16 -20.80 17.14
CA THR A 46 2.10 -21.41 16.29
C THR A 46 1.77 -20.52 15.08
N ALA A 47 2.34 -19.31 15.01
CA ALA A 47 2.22 -18.45 13.85
C ALA A 47 2.68 -19.21 12.60
N LYS A 48 1.80 -19.26 11.61
CA LYS A 48 2.07 -19.94 10.35
C LYS A 48 2.43 -18.90 9.32
N ASP A 49 3.48 -19.16 8.56
CA ASP A 49 3.86 -18.29 7.45
C ASP A 49 2.67 -18.07 6.51
N SER A 50 2.45 -16.80 6.19
CA SER A 50 1.46 -16.42 5.18
C SER A 50 1.82 -17.07 3.85
N ALA A 51 0.82 -17.42 3.02
CA ALA A 51 1.06 -17.99 1.69
C ALA A 51 1.91 -17.07 0.76
N VAL A 52 2.07 -15.81 1.16
CA VAL A 52 2.84 -14.76 0.49
C VAL A 52 4.04 -14.29 1.34
N SER A 53 4.46 -15.05 2.37
CA SER A 53 5.62 -14.70 3.21
C SER A 53 6.92 -14.60 2.40
N GLY A 54 7.05 -15.34 1.29
CA GLY A 54 8.16 -15.22 0.35
C GLY A 54 8.05 -14.05 -0.64
N SER A 55 7.02 -13.21 -0.52
CA SER A 55 6.81 -12.09 -1.44
C SER A 55 7.84 -10.98 -1.20
N PRO A 56 8.26 -10.24 -2.25
CA PRO A 56 9.10 -9.06 -2.09
C PRO A 56 8.47 -7.96 -1.22
N LEU A 57 7.18 -8.05 -0.92
CA LEU A 57 6.43 -7.10 -0.08
C LEU A 57 5.92 -7.72 1.24
N ALA A 58 6.50 -8.85 1.66
CA ALA A 58 6.18 -9.45 2.95
C ALA A 58 6.60 -8.54 4.11
N ASP A 59 5.93 -8.69 5.26
CA ASP A 59 6.23 -7.99 6.51
C ASP A 59 6.30 -6.46 6.37
N TYR A 60 5.47 -5.91 5.49
CA TYR A 60 5.40 -4.47 5.17
C TYR A 60 6.70 -3.89 4.58
N GLY A 61 7.68 -4.73 4.21
CA GLY A 61 8.96 -4.31 3.67
C GLY A 61 9.06 -4.40 2.15
N VAL A 62 10.25 -4.14 1.63
CA VAL A 62 10.73 -4.48 0.30
C VAL A 62 11.98 -5.34 0.45
N ALA A 63 11.96 -6.54 -0.13
CA ALA A 63 13.09 -7.46 -0.11
C ALA A 63 14.35 -6.79 -0.68
N GLY A 64 15.47 -6.85 0.07
CA GLY A 64 16.76 -6.28 -0.32
C GLY A 64 17.10 -4.89 0.24
N LEU A 65 16.28 -4.34 1.14
CA LEU A 65 16.59 -3.12 1.88
C LEU A 65 16.87 -3.43 3.35
N ASP A 66 18.13 -3.24 3.78
CA ASP A 66 18.58 -3.50 5.16
C ASP A 66 18.00 -2.52 6.20
N ASN A 67 17.44 -1.40 5.72
CA ASN A 67 16.88 -0.36 6.58
C ASN A 67 15.36 -0.50 6.61
N GLU A 68 14.85 -1.11 7.66
CA GLU A 68 13.43 -1.45 7.86
C GLU A 68 12.50 -0.23 7.62
N ARG A 69 12.90 0.95 8.08
CA ARG A 69 12.12 2.19 7.88
C ARG A 69 12.07 2.65 6.42
N LEU A 70 13.18 2.51 5.68
CA LEU A 70 13.21 2.77 4.22
C LEU A 70 12.36 1.73 3.49
N SER A 71 12.44 0.47 3.92
CA SER A 71 11.69 -0.66 3.38
C SER A 71 10.18 -0.42 3.43
N VAL A 72 9.67 0.00 4.58
CA VAL A 72 8.25 0.30 4.80
C VAL A 72 7.79 1.53 4.01
N GLY A 73 8.61 2.57 3.92
CA GLY A 73 8.29 3.75 3.10
C GLY A 73 8.15 3.40 1.61
N VAL A 74 9.07 2.61 1.08
CA VAL A 74 9.07 2.20 -0.33
C VAL A 74 7.91 1.25 -0.63
N SER A 75 7.61 0.29 0.24
CA SER A 75 6.46 -0.61 0.07
C SER A 75 5.14 0.18 0.00
N GLY A 76 4.99 1.20 0.85
CA GLY A 76 3.84 2.11 0.83
C GLY A 76 3.70 2.89 -0.49
N VAL A 77 4.80 3.43 -1.02
CA VAL A 77 4.80 4.13 -2.33
C VAL A 77 4.42 3.18 -3.47
N ILE A 78 4.96 1.96 -3.48
CA ILE A 78 4.61 0.93 -4.46
C ILE A 78 3.10 0.63 -4.39
N GLY A 79 2.54 0.46 -3.19
CA GLY A 79 1.11 0.22 -2.98
C GLY A 79 0.21 1.32 -3.58
N ILE A 80 0.58 2.59 -3.41
CA ILE A 80 -0.16 3.72 -4.00
C ILE A 80 -0.12 3.66 -5.53
N LEU A 81 1.05 3.43 -6.12
CA LEU A 81 1.23 3.38 -7.57
C LEU A 81 0.44 2.24 -8.20
N VAL A 82 0.48 1.04 -7.61
CA VAL A 82 -0.28 -0.12 -8.07
C VAL A 82 -1.78 0.18 -8.02
N THR A 83 -2.26 0.73 -6.91
CA THR A 83 -3.69 1.06 -6.75
C THR A 83 -4.16 2.09 -7.78
N ALA A 84 -3.36 3.14 -8.02
CA ALA A 84 -3.66 4.15 -9.03
C ALA A 84 -3.70 3.56 -10.45
N ALA A 85 -2.76 2.66 -10.77
CA ALA A 85 -2.72 1.97 -12.06
C ALA A 85 -3.96 1.08 -12.28
N VAL A 86 -4.36 0.31 -11.26
CA VAL A 86 -5.56 -0.54 -11.32
C VAL A 86 -6.82 0.32 -11.51
N ALA A 87 -6.98 1.39 -10.72
CA ALA A 87 -8.12 2.29 -10.84
C ALA A 87 -8.20 2.93 -12.24
N PHE A 88 -7.06 3.35 -12.79
CA PHE A 88 -7.00 3.89 -14.15
C PHE A 88 -7.38 2.85 -15.21
N ALA A 89 -6.88 1.62 -15.08
CA ALA A 89 -7.20 0.53 -16.01
C ALA A 89 -8.71 0.20 -16.01
N VAL A 90 -9.32 0.06 -14.83
CA VAL A 90 -10.76 -0.18 -14.69
C VAL A 90 -11.56 0.94 -15.33
N PHE A 91 -11.20 2.20 -15.08
CA PHE A 91 -11.89 3.35 -15.66
C PHE A 91 -11.74 3.42 -17.19
N ALA A 92 -10.54 3.11 -17.71
CA ALA A 92 -10.27 3.08 -19.14
C ALA A 92 -11.09 2.00 -19.86
N ILE A 93 -11.19 0.81 -19.26
CA ILE A 93 -12.01 -0.29 -19.78
C ILE A 93 -13.49 0.10 -19.77
N ALA A 94 -14.01 0.59 -18.63
CA ALA A 94 -15.40 1.03 -18.52
C ALA A 94 -15.76 2.11 -19.55
N LYS A 95 -14.86 3.06 -19.79
CA LYS A 95 -15.03 4.09 -20.83
C LYS A 95 -15.10 3.49 -22.23
N LYS A 96 -14.24 2.52 -22.56
CA LYS A 96 -14.26 1.83 -23.86
C LYS A 96 -15.57 1.06 -24.06
N LEU A 97 -16.04 0.33 -23.05
CA LEU A 97 -17.29 -0.43 -23.11
C LEU A 97 -18.50 0.49 -23.33
N LYS A 98 -18.56 1.63 -22.63
CA LYS A 98 -19.63 2.62 -22.82
C LYS A 98 -19.59 3.27 -24.21
N SER A 99 -18.40 3.48 -24.77
CA SER A 99 -18.24 4.06 -26.10
C SER A 99 -18.62 3.09 -27.22
N GLY A 100 -18.43 1.78 -27.02
CA GLY A 100 -18.85 0.74 -27.97
C GLY A 100 -20.37 0.52 -27.98
N ALA A 101 -21.05 0.74 -26.86
CA ALA A 101 -22.51 0.61 -26.76
C ALA A 101 -23.31 1.79 -27.37
N LYS A 102 -22.62 2.87 -27.76
CA LYS A 102 -23.24 4.07 -28.35
C LYS A 102 -23.08 4.12 -29.88
N ASN A 103 -22.46 3.11 -30.48
CA ASN A 103 -22.22 3.00 -31.92
C ASN A 103 -23.13 1.95 -32.52
#